data_AF-A0A838Q537-F1
#
_entry.id   AF-A0A838Q537-F1
#
_cell.length_a   1.000
_cell.length_b   1.000
_cell.length_c   1.000
_cell.angle_alpha   90.00
_cell.angle_beta   90.00
_cell.angle_gamma   90.00
#
_symmetry.space_group_name_H-M   'P 1'
#
loop_
_entity.id
_entity.type
_entity.pdbx_description
1 polymer ?
#
loop_
_entity_poly.entity_id
_entity_poly.type
_entity_poly.pdbx_seq_one_letter_code
_entity_poly.pdbx_strand_id
1 'polypeptide(L)'
;MWEKFIFIASISGVGAVTRLRVGDLRAGAESRAQLVSAIREMVAVARAYKTALPGEIVERTLGYVDSLPGDGTSSMQRDIMDGLPSELEAQNGAVVRLGRVVGILTPTHEAIYAALLPLENRARGL
;
A
#
# COMPACT_ATOMS: atom_id res chain seq x y z
N MET A 1 11.31 -6.71 8.74
CA MET A 1 11.26 -5.50 7.87
C MET A 1 10.17 -5.64 6.81
N TRP A 2 10.16 -6.73 6.02
CA TRP A 2 9.15 -6.99 4.99
C TRP A 2 7.70 -7.07 5.50
N GLU A 3 7.40 -7.74 6.63
CA GLU A 3 6.02 -7.84 7.15
C GLU A 3 5.40 -6.45 7.40
N LYS A 4 6.15 -5.57 8.07
CA LYS A 4 5.74 -4.18 8.29
C LYS A 4 5.56 -3.43 6.96
N PHE A 5 6.45 -3.67 6.00
CA PHE A 5 6.41 -2.98 4.71
C PHE A 5 5.22 -3.43 3.85
N ILE A 6 4.91 -4.74 3.83
CA ILE A 6 3.71 -5.31 3.20
C ILE A 6 2.47 -4.61 3.73
N PHE A 7 2.36 -4.49 5.06
CA PHE A 7 1.25 -3.79 5.70
C PHE A 7 1.19 -2.31 5.30
N ILE A 8 2.26 -1.54 5.59
CA ILE A 8 2.25 -0.07 5.45
C ILE A 8 2.06 0.38 4.00
N ALA A 9 2.78 -0.21 3.03
CA ALA A 9 2.68 0.22 1.64
C ALA A 9 1.30 -0.09 1.03
N SER A 10 0.69 -1.21 1.43
CA SER A 10 -0.62 -1.62 0.93
C SER A 10 -1.74 -0.76 1.50
N ILE A 11 -1.83 -0.65 2.83
CA ILE A 11 -2.92 0.12 3.46
C ILE A 11 -2.79 1.62 3.18
N SER A 12 -1.55 2.16 3.16
CA SER A 12 -1.34 3.58 2.94
C SER A 12 -1.67 3.98 1.52
N GLY A 13 -1.22 3.20 0.52
CA GLY A 13 -1.51 3.47 -0.88
C GLY A 13 -2.99 3.35 -1.22
N VAL A 14 -3.66 2.28 -0.77
CA VAL A 14 -5.10 2.09 -1.01
C VAL A 14 -5.91 3.17 -0.27
N GLY A 15 -5.58 3.48 0.98
CA GLY A 15 -6.22 4.55 1.75
C GLY A 15 -6.05 5.92 1.08
N ALA A 16 -4.85 6.24 0.58
CA ALA A 16 -4.57 7.51 -0.07
C ALA A 16 -5.36 7.70 -1.39
N VAL A 17 -5.45 6.66 -2.23
CA VAL A 17 -6.17 6.78 -3.52
C VAL A 17 -7.70 6.77 -3.33
N THR A 18 -8.20 6.00 -2.37
CA THR A 18 -9.65 5.89 -2.12
C THR A 18 -10.20 6.97 -1.20
N ARG A 19 -9.33 7.57 -0.38
CA ARG A 19 -9.68 8.50 0.73
C ARG A 19 -10.59 7.88 1.78
N LEU A 20 -10.71 6.56 1.80
CA LEU A 20 -11.54 5.85 2.77
C LEU A 20 -10.83 5.75 4.12
N ARG A 21 -11.62 5.74 5.19
CA ARG A 21 -11.13 5.32 6.51
C ARG A 21 -10.99 3.80 6.53
N VAL A 22 -10.21 3.28 7.47
CA VAL A 22 -9.97 1.82 7.58
C VAL A 22 -11.27 1.02 7.64
N GLY A 23 -12.27 1.51 8.38
CA GLY A 23 -13.58 0.88 8.53
C GLY A 23 -14.33 0.73 7.22
N ASP A 24 -14.33 1.76 6.38
CA ASP A 24 -15.00 1.74 5.08
C ASP A 24 -14.22 0.86 4.08
N LEU A 25 -12.89 0.93 4.13
CA LEU A 25 -12.01 0.12 3.28
C LEU A 25 -12.24 -1.38 3.49
N ARG A 26 -12.39 -1.83 4.75
CA ARG A 26 -12.67 -3.24 5.07
C ARG A 26 -14.12 -3.66 4.81
N ALA A 27 -15.07 -2.73 4.87
CA ALA A 27 -16.50 -3.02 4.66
C ALA A 27 -16.87 -3.12 3.17
N GLY A 28 -16.22 -2.34 2.31
CA GLY A 28 -16.42 -2.40 0.86
C GLY A 28 -15.75 -3.61 0.22
N ALA A 29 -16.51 -4.41 -0.54
CA ALA A 29 -16.00 -5.61 -1.20
C ALA A 29 -14.85 -5.28 -2.18
N GLU A 30 -15.03 -4.26 -3.02
CA GLU A 30 -14.04 -3.86 -4.03
C GLU A 30 -12.80 -3.20 -3.41
N SER A 31 -12.98 -2.32 -2.41
CA SER A 31 -11.85 -1.71 -1.68
C SER A 31 -11.05 -2.76 -0.92
N ARG A 32 -11.73 -3.75 -0.32
CA ARG A 32 -11.07 -4.88 0.34
C ARG A 32 -10.33 -5.75 -0.66
N ALA A 33 -10.92 -6.03 -1.82
CA ALA A 33 -10.26 -6.78 -2.89
C ALA A 33 -8.99 -6.08 -3.37
N GLN A 34 -9.02 -4.76 -3.56
CA GLN A 34 -7.84 -3.97 -3.93
C GLN A 34 -6.73 -4.05 -2.87
N LEU A 35 -7.07 -3.96 -1.59
CA LEU A 35 -6.11 -4.13 -0.50
C LEU A 35 -5.48 -5.54 -0.50
N VAL A 36 -6.29 -6.57 -0.71
CA VAL A 36 -5.81 -7.96 -0.79
C VAL A 36 -4.83 -8.11 -1.97
N SER A 37 -5.14 -7.53 -3.13
CA SER A 37 -4.25 -7.54 -4.29
C SER A 37 -2.92 -6.85 -4.00
N ALA A 38 -2.94 -5.66 -3.40
CA ALA A 38 -1.72 -4.93 -2.99
C ALA A 38 -0.84 -5.78 -2.03
N ILE A 39 -1.46 -6.37 -1.00
CA ILE A 39 -0.75 -7.24 -0.04
C ILE A 39 -0.12 -8.45 -0.76
N ARG A 40 -0.86 -9.10 -1.67
CA ARG A 40 -0.37 -10.28 -2.40
C ARG A 40 0.79 -9.94 -3.34
N GLU A 41 0.72 -8.82 -4.05
CA GLU A 41 1.82 -8.31 -4.87
C GLU A 41 3.08 -8.13 -4.02
N MET A 42 2.94 -7.47 -2.87
CA MET A 42 4.03 -7.25 -1.93
C MET A 42 4.64 -8.55 -1.38
N VAL A 43 3.81 -9.54 -1.05
CA VAL A 43 4.27 -10.87 -0.62
C VAL A 43 5.03 -11.58 -1.74
N ALA A 44 4.56 -11.50 -2.99
CA ALA A 44 5.24 -12.09 -4.14
C ALA A 44 6.62 -11.46 -4.35
N VAL A 45 6.72 -10.13 -4.28
CA VAL A 45 8.00 -9.41 -4.35
C VAL A 45 8.93 -9.85 -3.22
N ALA A 46 8.46 -9.84 -1.97
CA ALA A 46 9.26 -10.20 -0.80
C ALA A 46 9.82 -11.64 -0.89
N ARG A 47 9.00 -12.59 -1.37
CA ARG A 47 9.40 -13.98 -1.60
C ARG A 47 10.43 -14.13 -2.71
N ALA A 48 10.32 -13.34 -3.78
CA ALA A 48 11.33 -13.32 -4.85
C ALA A 48 12.70 -12.81 -4.36
N TYR A 49 12.71 -11.95 -3.33
CA TYR A 49 13.91 -11.57 -2.58
C TYR A 49 14.39 -12.61 -1.55
N LYS A 50 13.86 -13.84 -1.60
CA LYS A 50 14.18 -14.96 -0.69
C LYS A 50 13.92 -14.65 0.79
N THR A 51 12.98 -13.75 1.08
CA THR A 51 12.58 -13.47 2.45
C THR A 51 11.76 -14.63 2.99
N ALA A 52 12.17 -15.18 4.13
CA ALA A 52 11.37 -16.15 4.87
C ALA A 52 10.14 -15.45 5.45
N LEU A 53 8.99 -15.63 4.80
CA LEU A 53 7.69 -15.17 5.29
C LEU A 53 6.84 -16.37 5.68
N PRO A 54 6.03 -16.28 6.74
CA PRO A 54 5.01 -17.28 7.05
C PRO A 54 4.11 -17.58 5.86
N GLY A 55 3.56 -18.80 5.78
CA GLY A 55 2.60 -19.18 4.75
C GLY A 55 1.36 -18.28 4.79
N GLU A 56 0.95 -17.92 6.00
CA GLU A 56 -0.26 -17.20 6.38
C GLU A 56 -0.03 -15.67 6.46
N ILE A 57 1.05 -15.16 5.87
CA ILE A 57 1.42 -13.74 6.00
C ILE A 57 0.32 -12.80 5.47
N VAL A 58 -0.42 -13.22 4.44
CA VAL A 58 -1.53 -12.44 3.89
C VAL A 58 -2.64 -12.34 4.92
N GLU A 59 -3.08 -13.46 5.47
CA GLU A 59 -4.15 -13.58 6.46
C GLU A 59 -3.77 -12.84 7.76
N ARG A 60 -2.52 -12.96 8.21
CA ARG A 60 -2.00 -12.22 9.37
C ARG A 60 -2.01 -10.72 9.14
N THR A 61 -1.62 -10.26 7.95
CA THR A 61 -1.65 -8.83 7.60
C THR A 61 -3.08 -8.31 7.58
N LEU A 62 -4.00 -9.06 6.94
CA LEU A 62 -5.41 -8.72 6.88
C LEU A 62 -6.05 -8.71 8.27
N GLY A 63 -5.78 -9.71 9.11
CA GLY A 63 -6.26 -9.73 10.49
C GLY A 63 -5.75 -8.55 11.32
N TYR A 64 -4.51 -8.10 11.08
CA TYR A 64 -4.01 -6.88 11.69
C TYR A 64 -4.77 -5.63 11.20
N VAL A 65 -4.98 -5.48 9.87
CA VAL A 65 -5.81 -4.41 9.31
C VAL A 65 -7.21 -4.41 9.93
N ASP A 66 -7.81 -5.58 10.11
CA ASP A 66 -9.17 -5.71 10.63
C ASP A 66 -9.26 -5.34 12.12
N SER A 67 -8.15 -5.45 12.85
CA SER A 67 -8.05 -5.04 14.26
C SER A 67 -7.89 -3.53 14.49
N LEU A 68 -7.58 -2.77 13.43
CA LEU A 68 -7.37 -1.32 13.54
C LEU A 68 -8.68 -0.56 13.84
N PRO A 69 -8.59 0.61 14.48
CA PRO A 69 -9.74 1.52 14.66
C PRO A 69 -10.36 1.87 13.31
N GLY A 70 -11.69 1.79 13.22
CA GLY A 70 -12.41 1.99 11.96
C GLY A 70 -12.34 3.42 11.42
N ASP A 71 -12.09 4.40 12.29
CA ASP A 71 -11.90 5.81 11.93
C ASP A 71 -10.46 6.15 11.52
N GLY A 72 -9.55 5.18 11.59
CA GLY A 72 -8.14 5.36 11.27
C GLY A 72 -7.86 5.76 9.82
N THR A 73 -6.76 6.48 9.63
CA THR A 73 -6.16 6.86 8.33
C THR A 73 -4.63 6.73 8.41
N SER A 74 -3.96 6.53 7.27
CA SER A 74 -2.50 6.51 7.21
C SER A 74 -1.90 7.92 7.18
N SER A 75 -0.61 8.08 7.48
CA SER A 75 0.06 9.38 7.33
C SER A 75 0.07 9.83 5.88
N MET A 76 0.50 8.97 4.96
CA MET A 76 0.49 9.25 3.53
C MET A 76 -0.88 9.70 3.02
N GLN A 77 -1.97 9.08 3.49
CA GLN A 77 -3.33 9.50 3.13
C GLN A 77 -3.60 10.93 3.56
N ARG A 78 -3.27 11.29 4.80
CA ARG A 78 -3.45 12.66 5.30
C ARG A 78 -2.56 13.64 4.54
N ASP A 79 -1.28 13.34 4.39
CA ASP A 79 -0.32 14.20 3.69
C ASP A 79 -0.78 14.51 2.26
N ILE A 80 -1.18 13.48 1.50
CA ILE A 80 -1.70 13.65 0.14
C ILE A 80 -3.01 14.45 0.13
N MET A 81 -3.91 14.22 1.08
CA MET A 81 -5.18 14.97 1.19
C MET A 81 -4.97 16.44 1.54
N ASP A 82 -3.96 16.73 2.36
CA ASP A 82 -3.61 18.08 2.81
C ASP A 82 -2.65 18.79 1.82
N GLY A 83 -2.26 18.12 0.73
CA GLY A 83 -1.36 18.67 -0.29
C GLY A 83 0.09 18.82 0.19
N LEU A 84 0.50 17.99 1.14
CA LEU A 84 1.84 17.95 1.71
C LEU A 84 2.69 16.84 1.07
N PRO A 85 4.02 16.99 1.05
CA PRO A 85 4.91 15.91 0.64
C PRO A 85 4.70 14.66 1.50
N SER A 86 4.65 13.49 0.86
CA SER A 86 4.37 12.22 1.52
C SER A 86 5.49 11.21 1.32
N GLU A 87 5.25 9.98 1.78
CA GLU A 87 6.16 8.84 1.65
C GLU A 87 5.81 7.95 0.44
N LEU A 88 5.02 8.45 -0.53
CA LEU A 88 4.60 7.73 -1.74
C LEU A 88 5.78 7.06 -2.48
N GLU A 89 6.87 7.80 -2.68
CA GLU A 89 8.08 7.32 -3.34
C GLU A 89 8.81 6.22 -2.57
N ALA A 90 8.87 6.36 -1.24
CA ALA A 90 9.51 5.40 -0.36
C ALA A 90 8.67 4.13 -0.14
N GLN A 91 7.36 4.22 -0.39
CA GLN A 91 6.43 3.11 -0.24
C GLN A 91 6.03 2.53 -1.60
N ASN A 92 4.91 2.96 -2.20
CA ASN A 92 4.42 2.40 -3.47
C ASN A 92 5.45 2.50 -4.60
N GLY A 93 6.18 3.63 -4.70
CA GLY A 93 7.27 3.76 -5.68
C GLY A 93 8.37 2.73 -5.48
N ALA A 94 8.74 2.45 -4.22
CA ALA A 94 9.71 1.41 -3.90
C ALA A 94 9.19 0.01 -4.25
N VAL A 95 7.92 -0.29 -3.99
CA VAL A 95 7.31 -1.59 -4.38
C VAL A 95 7.43 -1.82 -5.88
N VAL A 96 7.06 -0.81 -6.69
CA VAL A 96 7.15 -0.88 -8.15
C VAL A 96 8.59 -1.12 -8.61
N ARG A 97 9.56 -0.39 -8.06
CA ARG A 97 10.99 -0.57 -8.38
C ARG A 97 11.49 -1.96 -7.99
N LEU A 98 11.16 -2.42 -6.78
CA LEU A 98 11.57 -3.73 -6.26
C LEU A 98 10.97 -4.85 -7.10
N GLY A 99 9.68 -4.78 -7.44
CA GLY A 99 9.01 -5.76 -8.30
C GLY A 99 9.68 -5.90 -9.66
N ARG A 100 10.03 -4.78 -10.30
CA ARG A 100 10.76 -4.78 -11.58
C ARG A 100 12.12 -5.47 -11.50
N VAL A 101 12.89 -5.25 -10.43
CA VAL A 101 14.20 -5.87 -10.24
C VAL A 101 14.12 -7.40 -10.22
N VAL A 102 13.04 -7.95 -9.65
CA VAL A 102 12.84 -9.40 -9.51
C VAL A 102 11.85 -10.00 -10.51
N GLY A 103 11.39 -9.22 -11.50
CA GLY A 103 10.46 -9.68 -12.52
C GLY A 103 9.05 -9.99 -12.02
N ILE A 104 8.63 -9.41 -10.91
CA ILE A 104 7.27 -9.56 -10.34
C ILE A 104 6.45 -8.32 -10.69
N LEU A 105 5.30 -8.55 -11.35
CA LEU A 105 4.33 -7.49 -11.65
C LEU A 105 3.66 -6.99 -10.37
N THR A 106 3.47 -5.67 -10.28
CA THR A 106 2.82 -5.00 -9.14
C THR A 106 1.73 -4.02 -9.62
N PRO A 107 0.76 -4.48 -10.44
CA PRO A 107 -0.17 -3.59 -11.13
C PRO A 107 -1.01 -2.72 -10.19
N THR A 108 -1.38 -3.23 -9.00
CA THR A 108 -2.11 -2.45 -8.01
C THR A 108 -1.24 -1.32 -7.48
N HIS A 109 0.01 -1.60 -7.11
CA HIS A 109 0.94 -0.56 -6.67
C HIS A 109 1.32 0.41 -7.80
N GLU A 110 1.47 -0.06 -9.04
CA GLU A 110 1.72 0.80 -10.20
C GLU A 110 0.57 1.77 -10.46
N ALA A 111 -0.68 1.29 -10.41
CA ALA A 111 -1.86 2.14 -10.58
C ALA A 111 -1.98 3.19 -9.46
N ILE A 112 -1.79 2.78 -8.20
CA ILE A 112 -1.80 3.70 -7.05
C ILE A 112 -0.70 4.76 -7.21
N TYR A 113 0.52 4.32 -7.52
CA TYR A 113 1.66 5.20 -7.67
C TYR A 113 1.43 6.22 -8.79
N ALA A 114 0.97 5.77 -9.97
CA ALA A 114 0.67 6.65 -11.10
C ALA A 114 -0.45 7.65 -10.79
N ALA A 115 -1.49 7.25 -10.05
CA ALA A 115 -2.59 8.13 -9.68
C ALA A 115 -2.17 9.23 -8.70
N LEU A 116 -1.28 8.93 -7.76
CA LEU A 116 -0.89 9.83 -6.68
C LEU A 116 0.35 10.68 -7.00
N LEU A 117 1.22 10.23 -7.92
CA LEU A 117 2.47 10.91 -8.24
C LEU A 117 2.29 12.38 -8.69
N PRO A 118 1.28 12.76 -9.50
CA PRO A 118 1.08 14.17 -9.84
C PRO A 118 0.73 15.04 -8.63
N LEU A 119 0.04 14.50 -7.63
CA LEU A 119 -0.29 15.21 -6.39
C LEU A 119 0.97 15.38 -5.53
N GLU A 120 1.76 14.32 -5.41
CA GLU A 120 3.04 14.33 -4.70
C GLU A 120 4.03 15.33 -5.32
N ASN A 121 4.15 15.36 -6.64
CA ASN A 121 5.03 16.31 -7.35
C ASN A 121 4.61 17.76 -7.09
N ARG A 122 3.30 18.04 -7.18
CA ARG A 122 2.76 19.37 -6.87
C ARG A 122 3.09 19.79 -5.44
N ALA A 123 2.90 18.90 -4.46
CA ALA A 123 3.20 19.18 -3.06
C ALA A 123 4.70 19.48 -2.82
N ARG A 124 5.58 18.94 -3.66
CA ARG A 124 7.03 19.16 -3.64
C ARG A 124 7.50 20.34 -4.50
N GLY A 125 6.62 20.97 -5.27
CA GLY A 125 6.98 22.05 -6.20
C GLY A 125 7.74 21.59 -7.44
N LEU A 126 7.47 20.37 -7.92
CA LEU A 126 8.05 19.75 -9.12
C LEU A 126 7.13 19.83 -10.34
#